data_AF-A0A142XWB1-F1
#
_entry.id   AF-A0A142XWB1-F1
#
_cell.length_a   1.000
_cell.length_b   1.000
_cell.length_c   1.000
_cell.angle_alpha   90.00
_cell.angle_beta   90.00
_cell.angle_gamma   90.00
#
_symmetry.space_group_name_H-M   'P 1'
#
loop_
_entity.id
_entity.type
_entity.pdbx_description
1 polymer ?
#
loop_
_entity_poly.entity_id
_entity_poly.type
_entity_poly.pdbx_seq_one_letter_code
_entity_poly.pdbx_strand_id
1 'polypeptide(L)'
;MAAKRWLGLVAAVKQVSTITISGTVNPGDTFTVTCGTAAITSTASSSNTTTTASELLTALNTQGKPSQFNDMLWSSASNVVTATGVTAGQPFVITAGTSGSATVNVATTTAATGPNFANVAANWSGGTLPTTADTITVEANSPDILYGLTSNTDVIAKFTVEAGFTGRIGLPERNARGYREYRDQHLSMNITALEVGSGPGRGSSLVKIDLKSTGTAVSVFSTGQRESEEEDPLQLKGGTAATAIISSGTVSISGRADEASAFTSISVGSDATVTCGVTCTHTSVTTRGTTTLAAAVTNLVVQGGQCICYGQVTNANITAGSFVYRASDTIADLDVGPGVLDCSDIRARTISALELRPGAQVIDPYKTITATAITIGTNVKGLTVQ
;
A
#
# COMPACT_ATOMS: atom_id res chain seq x y z
N MET A 1 17.51 11.58 -19.90
CA MET A 1 18.04 10.50 -19.05
C MET A 1 19.22 11.02 -18.26
N ALA A 2 18.95 11.37 -17.01
CA ALA A 2 19.93 11.70 -15.99
C ALA A 2 19.83 10.68 -14.84
N ALA A 3 20.89 10.60 -14.04
CA ALA A 3 20.84 9.97 -12.73
C ALA A 3 20.35 10.99 -11.69
N LYS A 4 19.28 10.63 -10.97
CA LYS A 4 18.65 11.44 -9.92
C LYS A 4 18.84 10.75 -8.57
N ARG A 5 19.31 11.51 -7.58
CA ARG A 5 19.44 11.08 -6.20
C ARG A 5 18.45 11.83 -5.32
N TRP A 6 17.86 11.14 -4.36
CA TRP A 6 17.03 11.75 -3.33
C TRP A 6 17.90 12.35 -2.22
N LEU A 7 17.79 13.66 -2.02
CA LEU A 7 18.62 14.41 -1.07
C LEU A 7 17.84 14.97 0.12
N GLY A 8 16.59 15.40 -0.10
CA GLY A 8 15.73 15.99 0.93
C GLY A 8 16.35 17.20 1.65
N LEU A 9 16.75 18.23 0.90
CA LEU A 9 17.50 19.38 1.41
C LEU A 9 16.63 20.60 1.74
N VAL A 10 15.36 20.61 1.32
CA VAL A 10 14.50 21.79 1.45
C VAL A 10 14.09 22.00 2.90
N ALA A 11 14.18 23.23 3.38
CA ALA A 11 13.77 23.59 4.73
C ALA A 11 12.27 23.36 4.95
N ALA A 12 11.92 22.81 6.10
CA ALA A 12 10.54 22.53 6.46
C ALA A 12 9.75 23.83 6.72
N VAL A 13 8.58 23.96 6.09
CA VAL A 13 7.66 25.10 6.24
C VAL A 13 6.33 24.60 6.81
N LYS A 14 5.78 25.34 7.78
CA LYS A 14 4.45 25.08 8.32
C LYS A 14 3.38 25.47 7.30
N GLN A 15 2.41 24.59 7.08
CA GLN A 15 1.22 24.97 6.32
C GLN A 15 0.37 25.95 7.14
N VAL A 16 -0.20 26.95 6.44
CA VAL A 16 -1.22 27.85 6.97
C VAL A 16 -2.41 27.82 6.02
N SER A 17 -3.58 27.54 6.59
CA SER A 17 -4.86 27.60 5.87
C SER A 17 -5.84 28.47 6.64
N THR A 18 -6.70 29.18 5.93
CA THR A 18 -7.72 30.06 6.49
C THR A 18 -9.11 29.59 6.08
N ILE A 19 -10.05 29.71 7.01
CA ILE A 19 -11.49 29.55 6.79
C ILE A 19 -12.12 30.94 6.92
N THR A 20 -12.60 31.49 5.83
CA THR A 20 -13.27 32.80 5.80
C THR A 20 -14.78 32.60 5.77
N ILE A 21 -15.47 33.20 6.74
CA ILE A 21 -16.94 33.19 6.83
C ILE A 21 -17.45 34.52 6.27
N SER A 22 -18.32 34.47 5.27
CA SER A 22 -18.91 35.67 4.65
C SER A 22 -20.38 35.46 4.30
N GLY A 23 -21.02 36.48 3.75
CA GLY A 23 -22.45 36.46 3.45
C GLY A 23 -23.33 36.56 4.70
N THR A 24 -24.58 36.13 4.58
CA THR A 24 -25.57 36.21 5.64
C THR A 24 -25.51 34.97 6.52
N VAL A 25 -25.16 35.15 7.79
CA VAL A 25 -25.28 34.11 8.82
C VAL A 25 -26.61 34.28 9.53
N ASN A 26 -27.32 33.19 9.78
CA ASN A 26 -28.49 33.19 10.65
C ASN A 26 -28.20 32.43 11.94
N PRO A 27 -28.75 32.88 13.10
CA PRO A 27 -28.75 32.07 14.30
C PRO A 27 -29.34 30.68 14.02
N GLY A 28 -28.64 29.63 14.45
CA GLY A 28 -29.00 28.24 14.17
C GLY A 28 -28.31 27.62 12.94
N ASP A 29 -27.67 28.42 12.08
CA ASP A 29 -26.82 27.89 11.01
C ASP A 29 -25.65 27.11 11.62
N THR A 30 -25.36 25.93 11.07
CA THR A 30 -24.23 25.11 11.49
C THR A 30 -23.04 25.34 10.57
N PHE A 31 -21.84 25.31 11.13
CA PHE A 31 -20.55 25.43 10.44
C PHE A 31 -19.72 24.21 10.78
N THR A 32 -19.40 23.40 9.76
CA THR A 32 -18.69 22.13 9.92
C THR A 32 -17.34 22.21 9.26
N VAL A 33 -16.30 21.85 9.99
CA VAL A 33 -14.93 21.68 9.48
C VAL A 33 -14.60 20.20 9.50
N THR A 34 -14.10 19.67 8.40
CA THR A 34 -13.76 18.26 8.21
C THR A 34 -12.27 18.11 7.96
N CYS A 35 -11.66 17.11 8.60
CA CYS A 35 -10.26 16.71 8.41
C CYS A 35 -10.19 15.18 8.32
N GLY A 36 -9.91 14.65 7.12
CA GLY A 36 -10.04 13.22 6.84
C GLY A 36 -11.48 12.75 7.06
N THR A 37 -11.68 11.74 7.89
CA THR A 37 -13.00 11.20 8.24
C THR A 37 -13.66 11.86 9.47
N ALA A 38 -12.96 12.79 10.14
CA ALA A 38 -13.45 13.46 11.33
C ALA A 38 -14.03 14.84 11.01
N ALA A 39 -15.06 15.25 11.75
CA ALA A 39 -15.69 16.56 11.62
C ALA A 39 -15.91 17.21 12.98
N ILE A 40 -15.85 18.54 13.02
CA ILE A 40 -16.22 19.39 14.16
C ILE A 40 -17.27 20.38 13.66
N THR A 41 -18.38 20.47 14.37
CA THR A 41 -19.50 21.36 14.02
C THR A 41 -19.72 22.38 15.13
N SER A 42 -19.95 23.63 14.75
CA SER A 42 -20.38 24.72 15.62
C SER A 42 -21.68 25.33 15.11
N THR A 43 -22.54 25.82 16.00
CA THR A 43 -23.82 26.44 15.64
C THR A 43 -23.73 27.94 15.92
N ALA A 44 -24.05 28.77 14.93
CA ALA A 44 -24.03 30.21 15.07
C ALA A 44 -25.10 30.66 16.07
N SER A 45 -24.72 31.45 17.08
CA SER A 45 -25.68 32.05 18.02
C SER A 45 -26.24 33.39 17.54
N SER A 46 -25.58 33.99 16.55
CA SER A 46 -25.90 35.32 16.03
C SER A 46 -25.73 35.39 14.51
N SER A 47 -26.18 36.48 13.91
CA SER A 47 -25.96 36.78 12.48
C SER A 47 -24.60 37.41 12.17
N ASN A 48 -23.71 37.55 13.16
CA ASN A 48 -22.42 38.20 13.01
C ASN A 48 -21.31 37.19 12.67
N THR A 49 -20.68 37.35 11.50
CA THR A 49 -19.62 36.46 11.01
C THR A 49 -18.38 36.39 11.90
N THR A 50 -18.04 37.47 12.62
CA THR A 50 -16.93 37.50 13.59
C THR A 50 -17.27 36.70 14.84
N THR A 51 -18.50 36.83 15.35
CA THR A 51 -18.98 36.01 16.46
C THR A 51 -18.97 34.53 16.07
N THR A 52 -19.49 34.20 14.88
CA THR A 52 -19.48 32.83 14.36
C THR A 52 -18.07 32.25 14.20
N ALA A 53 -17.11 33.05 13.73
CA ALA A 53 -15.72 32.61 13.64
C ALA A 53 -15.11 32.31 15.03
N SER A 54 -15.45 33.10 16.05
CA SER A 54 -15.05 32.84 17.45
C SER A 54 -15.71 31.59 18.03
N GLU A 55 -16.98 31.35 17.72
CA GLU A 55 -17.70 30.14 18.13
C GLU A 55 -17.12 28.89 17.48
N LEU A 56 -16.79 28.97 16.18
CA LEU A 56 -16.13 27.89 15.46
C LEU A 56 -14.73 27.63 16.03
N LEU A 57 -13.94 28.67 16.30
CA LEU A 57 -12.64 28.53 16.97
C LEU A 57 -12.76 27.80 18.30
N THR A 58 -13.76 28.15 19.11
CA THR A 58 -14.00 27.51 20.41
C THR A 58 -14.26 26.02 20.23
N ALA A 59 -15.12 25.64 19.29
CA ALA A 59 -15.39 24.24 18.97
C ALA A 59 -14.10 23.50 18.54
N LEU A 60 -13.29 24.10 17.66
CA LEU A 60 -12.02 23.56 17.16
C LEU A 60 -10.93 23.42 18.23
N ASN A 61 -11.03 24.16 19.33
CA ASN A 61 -10.09 24.09 20.46
C ASN A 61 -10.63 23.33 21.67
N THR A 62 -11.82 22.74 21.58
CA THR A 62 -12.41 21.92 22.65
C THR A 62 -11.52 20.72 22.99
N GLN A 63 -11.43 20.40 24.29
CA GLN A 63 -10.77 19.20 24.78
C GLN A 63 -11.49 17.94 24.28
N GLY A 64 -10.73 16.89 23.94
CA GLY A 64 -11.30 15.64 23.42
C GLY A 64 -11.74 15.69 21.95
N LYS A 65 -11.37 16.74 21.21
CA LYS A 65 -11.57 16.78 19.75
C LYS A 65 -10.87 15.62 19.04
N PRO A 66 -11.34 15.20 17.84
CA PRO A 66 -10.72 14.12 17.09
C PRO A 66 -9.22 14.37 16.82
N SER A 67 -8.40 13.33 16.93
CA SER A 67 -6.93 13.44 16.91
C SER A 67 -6.36 14.11 15.65
N GLN A 68 -7.05 14.01 14.51
CA GLN A 68 -6.66 14.68 13.25
C GLN A 68 -6.56 16.20 13.42
N PHE A 69 -7.42 16.80 14.24
CA PHE A 69 -7.45 18.25 14.46
C PHE A 69 -6.30 18.75 15.33
N ASN A 70 -5.59 17.85 16.01
CA ASN A 70 -4.41 18.21 16.79
C ASN A 70 -3.22 18.56 15.89
N ASP A 71 -3.25 18.23 14.59
CA ASP A 71 -2.17 18.59 13.63
C ASP A 71 -2.10 20.10 13.38
N MET A 72 -3.11 20.84 13.85
CA MET A 72 -3.26 22.27 13.64
C MET A 72 -3.40 23.01 14.98
N LEU A 73 -2.81 24.19 15.04
CA LEU A 73 -3.11 25.25 16.01
C LEU A 73 -4.13 26.18 15.37
N TRP A 74 -5.22 26.45 16.10
CA TRP A 74 -6.33 27.26 15.62
C TRP A 74 -6.34 28.62 16.31
N SER A 75 -6.52 29.67 15.52
CA SER A 75 -6.78 31.04 15.98
C SER A 75 -7.88 31.67 15.13
N SER A 76 -8.44 32.80 15.56
CA SER A 76 -9.35 33.58 14.72
C SER A 76 -9.07 35.07 14.85
N ALA A 77 -9.38 35.80 13.79
CA ALA A 77 -9.35 37.26 13.75
C ALA A 77 -10.46 37.72 12.80
N SER A 78 -11.35 38.59 13.30
CA SER A 78 -12.57 38.98 12.58
C SER A 78 -13.35 37.73 12.09
N ASN A 79 -13.75 37.69 10.83
CA ASN A 79 -14.48 36.60 10.20
C ASN A 79 -13.60 35.47 9.65
N VAL A 80 -12.32 35.42 10.03
CA VAL A 80 -11.36 34.43 9.55
C VAL A 80 -10.85 33.56 10.69
N VAL A 81 -11.01 32.24 10.55
CA VAL A 81 -10.37 31.24 11.40
C VAL A 81 -9.11 30.73 10.69
N THR A 82 -7.97 30.73 11.38
CA THR A 82 -6.68 30.31 10.82
C THR A 82 -6.23 28.99 11.45
N ALA A 83 -5.91 28.01 10.61
CA ALA A 83 -5.25 26.77 10.97
C ALA A 83 -3.76 26.87 10.62
N THR A 84 -2.89 26.73 11.61
CA THR A 84 -1.43 26.67 11.42
C THR A 84 -0.92 25.28 11.79
N GLY A 85 -0.14 24.64 10.91
CA GLY A 85 0.43 23.33 11.18
C GLY A 85 1.30 23.34 12.45
N VAL A 86 1.11 22.35 13.32
CA VAL A 86 1.94 22.19 14.54
C VAL A 86 3.38 21.87 14.14
N THR A 87 3.55 20.93 13.21
CA THR A 87 4.84 20.44 12.72
C THR A 87 5.18 21.07 11.37
N ALA A 88 6.37 21.66 11.25
CA ALA A 88 6.84 22.16 9.95
C ALA A 88 7.10 20.99 9.00
N GLY A 89 6.75 21.15 7.71
CA GLY A 89 6.91 20.08 6.73
C GLY A 89 5.90 18.94 6.84
N GLN A 90 4.84 19.09 7.66
CA GLN A 90 3.70 18.18 7.66
C GLN A 90 2.48 18.89 7.08
N PRO A 91 1.95 18.45 5.92
CA PRO A 91 0.75 19.04 5.34
C PRO A 91 -0.50 18.61 6.12
N PHE A 92 -1.59 19.33 5.96
CA PHE A 92 -2.93 18.90 6.40
C PHE A 92 -3.98 19.30 5.36
N VAL A 93 -5.12 18.62 5.39
CA VAL A 93 -6.23 18.94 4.49
C VAL A 93 -7.48 19.16 5.34
N ILE A 94 -8.07 20.34 5.19
CA ILE A 94 -9.36 20.68 5.79
C ILE A 94 -10.33 21.12 4.71
N THR A 95 -11.60 20.77 4.89
CA THR A 95 -12.72 21.38 4.17
C THR A 95 -13.67 21.98 5.19
N ALA A 96 -14.47 22.97 4.77
CA ALA A 96 -15.45 23.58 5.64
C ALA A 96 -16.71 23.95 4.85
N GLY A 97 -17.86 23.87 5.52
CA GLY A 97 -19.16 24.18 4.94
C GLY A 97 -20.15 24.66 5.98
N THR A 98 -21.32 25.13 5.51
CA THR A 98 -22.43 25.58 6.37
C THR A 98 -23.75 24.95 5.94
N SER A 99 -24.71 24.84 6.87
CA SER A 99 -26.08 24.45 6.56
C SER A 99 -26.96 25.62 6.05
N GLY A 100 -26.52 26.86 6.23
CA GLY A 100 -27.26 28.08 5.87
C GLY A 100 -26.86 28.69 4.54
N SER A 101 -27.23 29.97 4.34
CA SER A 101 -26.88 30.75 3.14
C SER A 101 -25.54 31.50 3.26
N ALA A 102 -24.85 31.37 4.39
CA ALA A 102 -23.50 31.90 4.55
C ALA A 102 -22.54 31.25 3.55
N THR A 103 -21.48 31.96 3.21
CA THR A 103 -20.40 31.45 2.37
C THR A 103 -19.21 31.10 3.25
N VAL A 104 -18.64 29.91 3.05
CA VAL A 104 -17.45 29.44 3.74
C VAL A 104 -16.39 29.13 2.70
N ASN A 105 -15.27 29.85 2.75
CA ASN A 105 -14.15 29.63 1.85
C ASN A 105 -12.93 29.12 2.61
N VAL A 106 -12.35 28.02 2.16
CA VAL A 106 -11.10 27.47 2.69
C VAL A 106 -9.97 27.78 1.70
N ALA A 107 -8.89 28.40 2.16
CA ALA A 107 -7.74 28.71 1.33
C ALA A 107 -6.44 28.34 2.05
N THR A 108 -5.49 27.74 1.33
CA THR A 108 -4.12 27.53 1.84
C THR A 108 -3.28 28.74 1.46
N THR A 109 -2.96 29.57 2.44
CA THR A 109 -2.17 30.80 2.26
C THR A 109 -0.66 30.53 2.30
N THR A 110 -0.25 29.43 2.92
CA THR A 110 1.13 28.92 2.87
C THR A 110 1.09 27.41 2.82
N ALA A 111 1.61 26.81 1.74
CA ALA A 111 1.69 25.35 1.64
C ALA A 111 2.82 24.80 2.52
N ALA A 112 2.63 23.60 3.08
CA ALA A 112 3.76 22.88 3.67
C ALA A 112 4.74 22.47 2.56
N THR A 113 6.02 22.55 2.88
CA THR A 113 7.12 21.99 2.10
C THR A 113 8.21 21.56 3.07
N GLY A 114 9.22 20.84 2.60
CA GLY A 114 10.32 20.39 3.45
C GLY A 114 11.12 19.25 2.84
N PRO A 115 11.99 18.62 3.66
CA PRO A 115 12.94 17.64 3.17
C PRO A 115 12.24 16.37 2.68
N ASN A 116 11.01 16.11 3.13
CA ASN A 116 10.29 14.86 2.87
C ASN A 116 9.26 14.96 1.73
N PHE A 117 9.33 16.02 0.90
CA PHE A 117 8.39 16.26 -0.21
C PHE A 117 8.97 15.82 -1.56
N ALA A 118 8.44 14.74 -2.13
CA ALA A 118 8.86 14.18 -3.41
C ALA A 118 8.59 15.12 -4.60
N ASN A 119 7.57 15.96 -4.50
CA ASN A 119 7.17 16.89 -5.56
C ASN A 119 7.95 18.22 -5.55
N VAL A 120 9.02 18.33 -4.74
CA VAL A 120 9.84 19.54 -4.68
C VAL A 120 11.17 19.30 -5.38
N ALA A 121 11.39 20.01 -6.48
CA ALA A 121 12.55 19.88 -7.35
C ALA A 121 13.91 19.97 -6.62
N ALA A 122 14.03 20.86 -5.63
CA ALA A 122 15.26 21.05 -4.86
C ALA A 122 15.61 19.89 -3.91
N ASN A 123 14.70 18.94 -3.66
CA ASN A 123 15.01 17.72 -2.91
C ASN A 123 15.70 16.65 -3.77
N TRP A 124 15.77 16.85 -5.09
CA TRP A 124 16.41 15.94 -6.03
C TRP A 124 17.75 16.50 -6.50
N SER A 125 18.72 15.62 -6.77
CA SER A 125 20.00 16.03 -7.33
C SER A 125 19.83 16.78 -8.66
N GLY A 126 20.54 17.90 -8.79
CA GLY A 126 20.42 18.81 -9.94
C GLY A 126 19.23 19.78 -9.85
N GLY A 127 18.45 19.77 -8.76
CA GLY A 127 17.41 20.76 -8.50
C GLY A 127 16.21 20.71 -9.45
N THR A 128 15.96 19.57 -10.08
CA THR A 128 14.80 19.33 -10.96
C THR A 128 14.13 18.00 -10.60
N LEU A 129 12.81 17.94 -10.76
CA LEU A 129 12.06 16.69 -10.62
C LEU A 129 12.57 15.62 -11.61
N PRO A 130 12.50 14.32 -11.26
CA PRO A 130 12.75 13.24 -12.20
C PRO A 130 11.74 13.28 -13.35
N THR A 131 12.22 13.14 -14.58
CA THR A 131 11.38 13.12 -15.79
C THR A 131 11.58 11.85 -16.59
N THR A 132 10.93 11.76 -17.76
CA THR A 132 10.92 10.55 -18.58
C THR A 132 12.33 10.03 -18.86
N ALA A 133 12.49 8.72 -18.71
CA ALA A 133 13.72 7.96 -18.87
C ALA A 133 14.84 8.26 -17.86
N ASP A 134 14.61 9.07 -16.83
CA ASP A 134 15.60 9.21 -15.74
C ASP A 134 15.72 7.91 -14.93
N THR A 135 16.85 7.79 -14.24
CA THR A 135 17.08 6.75 -13.22
C THR A 135 17.14 7.41 -11.86
N ILE A 136 16.50 6.81 -10.87
CA ILE A 136 16.39 7.35 -9.51
C ILE A 136 17.05 6.39 -8.53
N THR A 137 17.83 6.92 -7.60
CA THR A 137 18.40 6.17 -6.48
C THR A 137 18.07 6.86 -5.14
N VAL A 138 17.50 6.09 -4.21
CA VAL A 138 17.41 6.42 -2.78
C VAL A 138 18.52 5.68 -2.08
N GLU A 139 19.45 6.42 -1.52
CA GLU A 139 20.70 5.88 -1.01
C GLU A 139 20.64 5.68 0.50
N ALA A 140 21.69 5.02 1.02
CA ALA A 140 21.91 4.93 2.45
C ALA A 140 21.86 6.30 3.15
N ASN A 141 21.15 6.36 4.28
CA ASN A 141 20.96 7.56 5.10
C ASN A 141 20.24 8.74 4.43
N SER A 142 19.62 8.57 3.25
CA SER A 142 18.71 9.57 2.71
C SER A 142 17.51 9.79 3.65
N PRO A 143 16.92 11.01 3.70
CA PRO A 143 15.75 11.29 4.53
C PRO A 143 14.49 10.61 3.98
N ASP A 144 13.43 10.58 4.78
CA ASP A 144 12.15 9.99 4.40
C ASP A 144 11.50 10.67 3.18
N ILE A 145 10.72 9.93 2.42
CA ILE A 145 9.86 10.43 1.34
C ILE A 145 8.41 10.27 1.78
N LEU A 146 7.83 11.30 2.40
CA LEU A 146 6.52 11.18 3.09
C LEU A 146 5.37 11.91 2.39
N TYR A 147 5.67 12.98 1.65
CA TYR A 147 4.65 13.89 1.12
C TYR A 147 4.90 14.22 -0.36
N GLY A 148 3.90 14.79 -1.03
CA GLY A 148 3.98 15.11 -2.46
C GLY A 148 4.03 13.85 -3.34
N LEU A 149 3.39 12.77 -2.89
CA LEU A 149 3.59 11.40 -3.39
C LEU A 149 2.93 11.10 -4.75
N THR A 150 2.07 11.97 -5.28
CA THR A 150 1.18 11.66 -6.43
C THR A 150 1.50 12.40 -7.73
N SER A 151 2.67 13.05 -7.83
CA SER A 151 2.90 14.11 -8.81
C SER A 151 3.59 13.72 -10.13
N ASN A 152 4.07 12.48 -10.31
CA ASN A 152 4.85 12.15 -11.50
C ASN A 152 4.05 11.35 -12.55
N THR A 153 3.77 12.00 -13.69
CA THR A 153 3.16 11.36 -14.87
C THR A 153 4.19 10.80 -15.85
N ASP A 154 5.46 11.19 -15.75
CA ASP A 154 6.54 10.70 -16.60
C ASP A 154 6.86 9.23 -16.32
N VAL A 155 7.38 8.54 -17.34
CA VAL A 155 7.83 7.14 -17.24
C VAL A 155 9.31 7.11 -16.86
N ILE A 156 9.59 6.76 -15.61
CA ILE A 156 10.92 6.61 -15.05
C ILE A 156 11.52 5.27 -15.48
N ALA A 157 12.75 5.28 -16.00
CA ALA A 157 13.39 4.08 -16.52
C ALA A 157 13.73 3.09 -15.39
N LYS A 158 14.24 3.60 -14.26
CA LYS A 158 14.63 2.78 -13.12
C LYS A 158 14.48 3.53 -11.80
N PHE A 159 13.95 2.85 -10.78
CA PHE A 159 13.93 3.34 -9.41
C PHE A 159 14.60 2.32 -8.49
N THR A 160 15.65 2.72 -7.80
CA THR A 160 16.40 1.88 -6.85
C THR A 160 16.27 2.43 -5.44
N VAL A 161 15.91 1.56 -4.51
CA VAL A 161 15.96 1.78 -3.07
C VAL A 161 17.04 0.87 -2.49
N GLU A 162 18.15 1.44 -2.05
CA GLU A 162 19.27 0.68 -1.50
C GLU A 162 18.92 0.04 -0.15
N ALA A 163 19.52 -1.10 0.17
CA ALA A 163 19.38 -1.75 1.48
C ALA A 163 19.88 -0.87 2.64
N GLY A 164 20.80 0.07 2.35
CA GLY A 164 21.29 1.03 3.33
C GLY A 164 20.27 2.11 3.71
N PHE A 165 19.19 2.29 2.92
CA PHE A 165 18.13 3.23 3.25
C PHE A 165 17.23 2.66 4.36
N THR A 166 17.22 3.32 5.51
CA THR A 166 16.42 2.93 6.69
C THR A 166 15.26 3.88 6.97
N GLY A 167 15.10 4.94 6.17
CA GLY A 167 13.96 5.85 6.24
C GLY A 167 12.70 5.22 5.67
N ARG A 168 11.64 6.00 5.49
CA ARG A 168 10.35 5.55 4.94
C ARG A 168 10.08 6.13 3.56
N ILE A 169 9.41 5.37 2.71
CA ILE A 169 8.76 5.88 1.49
C ILE A 169 7.27 5.64 1.64
N GLY A 170 6.51 6.73 1.73
CA GLY A 170 5.08 6.70 2.00
C GLY A 170 4.73 6.92 3.48
N LEU A 171 3.43 6.90 3.77
CA LEU A 171 2.88 7.09 5.11
C LEU A 171 2.25 5.78 5.64
N PRO A 172 2.33 5.51 6.95
CA PRO A 172 1.70 4.33 7.55
C PRO A 172 0.16 4.43 7.53
N GLU A 173 -0.51 3.31 7.82
CA GLU A 173 -1.97 3.26 7.89
C GLU A 173 -2.55 4.08 9.02
N ARG A 174 -1.89 4.00 10.16
CA ARG A 174 -2.20 4.80 11.33
C ARG A 174 -1.10 5.81 11.52
N ASN A 175 -1.50 7.07 11.58
CA ASN A 175 -0.58 8.14 11.93
C ASN A 175 -0.06 7.94 13.36
N ALA A 176 1.10 8.52 13.68
CA ALA A 176 1.68 8.48 15.03
C ALA A 176 0.74 8.99 16.15
N ARG A 177 -0.32 9.72 15.79
CA ARG A 177 -1.38 10.20 16.69
C ARG A 177 -2.59 9.26 16.81
N GLY A 178 -2.50 8.06 16.25
CA GLY A 178 -3.47 6.96 16.40
C GLY A 178 -4.66 6.98 15.42
N TYR A 179 -4.81 8.04 14.62
CA TYR A 179 -5.88 8.13 13.63
C TYR A 179 -5.48 7.47 12.30
N ARG A 180 -6.48 7.02 11.52
CA ARG A 180 -6.27 6.47 10.17
C ARG A 180 -5.77 7.58 9.23
N GLU A 181 -4.61 7.36 8.61
CA GLU A 181 -4.00 8.33 7.72
C GLU A 181 -4.93 8.63 6.53
N TYR A 182 -5.14 9.92 6.27
CA TYR A 182 -6.07 10.39 5.24
C TYR A 182 -5.34 11.00 4.04
N ARG A 183 -4.04 11.24 4.17
CA ARG A 183 -3.17 11.74 3.10
C ARG A 183 -2.77 10.59 2.17
N ASP A 184 -2.25 10.93 1.00
CA ASP A 184 -1.65 9.95 0.10
C ASP A 184 -0.57 9.14 0.82
N GLN A 185 -0.66 7.81 0.73
CA GLN A 185 0.25 6.90 1.45
C GLN A 185 1.33 6.27 0.56
N HIS A 186 1.13 6.26 -0.76
CA HIS A 186 1.99 5.55 -1.70
C HIS A 186 2.69 6.55 -2.63
N LEU A 187 4.02 6.43 -2.76
CA LEU A 187 4.76 7.12 -3.80
C LEU A 187 4.34 6.57 -5.16
N SER A 188 3.64 7.38 -5.93
CA SER A 188 3.07 7.00 -7.21
C SER A 188 3.93 7.48 -8.36
N MET A 189 4.45 6.53 -9.15
CA MET A 189 5.28 6.82 -10.32
C MET A 189 5.10 5.74 -11.38
N ASN A 190 5.13 6.13 -12.66
CA ASN A 190 5.26 5.18 -13.75
C ASN A 190 6.71 4.71 -13.82
N ILE A 191 7.00 3.45 -13.46
CA ILE A 191 8.37 2.92 -13.36
C ILE A 191 8.51 1.70 -14.27
N THR A 192 9.55 1.64 -15.10
CA THR A 192 9.82 0.45 -15.93
C THR A 192 10.60 -0.61 -15.16
N ALA A 193 11.52 -0.23 -14.27
CA ALA A 193 12.26 -1.15 -13.42
C ALA A 193 12.34 -0.66 -11.97
N LEU A 194 11.91 -1.49 -11.00
CA LEU A 194 12.00 -1.22 -9.57
C LEU A 194 12.96 -2.20 -8.91
N GLU A 195 13.97 -1.68 -8.22
CA GLU A 195 14.91 -2.47 -7.41
C GLU A 195 14.82 -2.05 -5.94
N VAL A 196 14.64 -3.02 -5.05
CA VAL A 196 14.55 -2.79 -3.60
C VAL A 196 15.53 -3.67 -2.85
N GLY A 197 16.27 -3.07 -1.91
CA GLY A 197 17.15 -3.76 -0.98
C GLY A 197 18.46 -4.23 -1.62
N SER A 198 18.94 -3.54 -2.66
CA SER A 198 20.24 -3.82 -3.26
C SER A 198 21.39 -3.30 -2.38
N GLY A 199 22.52 -4.01 -2.37
CA GLY A 199 23.69 -3.64 -1.57
C GLY A 199 23.59 -4.02 -0.09
N PRO A 200 24.57 -3.59 0.74
CA PRO A 200 24.57 -3.88 2.17
C PRO A 200 23.62 -2.96 2.94
N GLY A 201 22.94 -3.51 3.94
CA GLY A 201 22.11 -2.74 4.87
C GLY A 201 20.98 -3.55 5.47
N ARG A 202 20.18 -2.90 6.32
CA ARG A 202 19.05 -3.53 7.01
C ARG A 202 17.72 -3.39 6.27
N GLY A 203 17.67 -2.56 5.23
CA GLY A 203 16.47 -2.20 4.50
C GLY A 203 15.56 -1.25 5.28
N SER A 204 14.66 -0.61 4.54
CA SER A 204 13.59 0.22 5.10
C SER A 204 12.48 -0.67 5.68
N SER A 205 11.94 -0.22 6.81
CA SER A 205 10.77 -0.82 7.46
C SER A 205 9.45 -0.48 6.77
N LEU A 206 9.42 0.50 5.87
CA LEU A 206 8.22 0.88 5.15
C LEU A 206 8.54 1.56 3.79
N VAL A 207 8.23 0.85 2.72
CA VAL A 207 8.29 1.32 1.34
C VAL A 207 6.94 1.04 0.67
N LYS A 208 6.19 2.09 0.35
CA LYS A 208 4.89 2.01 -0.34
C LYS A 208 4.98 2.63 -1.73
N ILE A 209 4.89 1.79 -2.76
CA ILE A 209 4.98 2.23 -4.16
C ILE A 209 3.69 1.91 -4.92
N ASP A 210 3.17 2.91 -5.64
CA ASP A 210 2.12 2.74 -6.64
C ASP A 210 2.76 2.82 -8.03
N LEU A 211 2.80 1.66 -8.71
CA LEU A 211 3.36 1.46 -10.05
C LEU A 211 2.46 2.00 -11.16
N LYS A 212 1.33 2.62 -10.80
CA LYS A 212 0.33 3.19 -11.71
C LYS A 212 -0.11 2.16 -12.75
N SER A 213 -0.05 2.47 -14.04
CA SER A 213 -0.46 1.57 -15.12
C SER A 213 0.72 1.20 -16.01
N THR A 214 1.90 0.98 -15.40
CA THR A 214 3.15 0.67 -16.12
C THR A 214 3.53 -0.81 -15.99
N GLY A 215 4.01 -1.42 -17.07
CA GLY A 215 4.67 -2.72 -17.02
C GLY A 215 6.02 -2.61 -16.33
N THR A 216 6.06 -2.95 -15.05
CA THR A 216 7.25 -2.81 -14.20
C THR A 216 7.94 -4.16 -14.02
N ALA A 217 9.25 -4.21 -14.23
CA ALA A 217 10.11 -5.29 -13.75
C ALA A 217 10.56 -5.00 -12.32
N VAL A 218 10.03 -5.75 -11.34
CA VAL A 218 10.33 -5.60 -9.91
C VAL A 218 11.36 -6.64 -9.48
N SER A 219 12.44 -6.20 -8.86
CA SER A 219 13.47 -7.04 -8.23
C SER A 219 13.63 -6.66 -6.77
N VAL A 220 13.33 -7.57 -5.86
CA VAL A 220 13.46 -7.38 -4.41
C VAL A 220 14.56 -8.31 -3.91
N PHE A 221 15.67 -7.73 -3.48
CA PHE A 221 16.80 -8.48 -2.95
C PHE A 221 16.62 -8.74 -1.46
N SER A 222 16.14 -7.74 -0.72
CA SER A 222 15.82 -7.80 0.70
C SER A 222 14.85 -6.68 1.08
N THR A 223 14.20 -6.79 2.24
CA THR A 223 13.38 -5.73 2.84
C THR A 223 13.82 -5.53 4.30
N GLY A 224 13.41 -4.41 4.90
CA GLY A 224 13.54 -4.23 6.34
C GLY A 224 12.55 -5.07 7.14
N GLN A 225 12.48 -4.77 8.44
CA GLN A 225 11.55 -5.40 9.38
C GLN A 225 10.26 -4.60 9.49
N ARG A 226 9.16 -5.30 9.76
CA ARG A 226 7.85 -4.67 9.96
C ARG A 226 7.91 -3.69 11.13
N GLU A 227 7.40 -2.48 10.93
CA GLU A 227 7.20 -1.51 12.00
C GLU A 227 5.92 -1.75 12.81
N SER A 228 4.93 -2.40 12.20
CA SER A 228 3.68 -2.78 12.84
C SER A 228 3.14 -4.07 12.24
N GLU A 229 2.27 -4.78 12.97
CA GLU A 229 1.64 -5.99 12.47
C GLU A 229 0.68 -5.72 11.30
N GLU A 230 0.18 -4.48 11.18
CA GLU A 230 -0.76 -4.07 10.14
C GLU A 230 -0.09 -3.82 8.78
N GLU A 231 1.26 -3.76 8.71
CA GLU A 231 1.98 -3.29 7.53
C GLU A 231 3.19 -4.15 7.17
N ASP A 232 3.25 -4.54 5.89
CA ASP A 232 4.41 -5.19 5.30
C ASP A 232 5.49 -4.14 4.99
N PRO A 233 6.80 -4.49 5.07
CA PRO A 233 7.89 -3.54 4.84
C PRO A 233 7.96 -3.02 3.41
N LEU A 234 7.57 -3.83 2.42
CA LEU A 234 7.38 -3.40 1.05
C LEU A 234 5.92 -3.66 0.65
N GLN A 235 5.24 -2.60 0.20
CA GLN A 235 3.87 -2.66 -0.29
C GLN A 235 3.84 -2.11 -1.71
N LEU A 236 3.33 -2.93 -2.62
CA LEU A 236 3.22 -2.61 -4.03
C LEU A 236 1.75 -2.57 -4.42
N LYS A 237 1.36 -1.57 -5.20
CA LYS A 237 0.09 -1.56 -5.91
C LYS A 237 0.24 -1.06 -7.34
N GLY A 238 -0.80 -1.24 -8.15
CA GLY A 238 -0.80 -0.87 -9.55
C GLY A 238 0.01 -1.83 -10.41
N GLY A 239 0.52 -1.30 -11.52
CA GLY A 239 1.21 -2.05 -12.55
C GLY A 239 0.25 -2.62 -13.60
N THR A 240 0.78 -2.88 -14.78
CA THR A 240 0.06 -3.58 -15.85
C THR A 240 1.00 -4.56 -16.52
N ALA A 241 0.71 -5.85 -16.42
CA ALA A 241 1.59 -6.91 -16.87
C ALA A 241 3.00 -6.87 -16.20
N ALA A 242 3.07 -6.42 -14.95
CA ALA A 242 4.32 -6.36 -14.19
C ALA A 242 4.88 -7.76 -13.90
N THR A 243 6.18 -7.84 -13.60
CA THR A 243 6.85 -9.08 -13.17
C THR A 243 7.58 -8.84 -11.86
N ALA A 244 7.61 -9.81 -10.95
CA ALA A 244 8.33 -9.70 -9.69
C ALA A 244 9.28 -10.88 -9.45
N ILE A 245 10.51 -10.59 -9.09
CA ILE A 245 11.47 -11.55 -8.53
C ILE A 245 11.79 -11.09 -7.11
N ILE A 246 11.43 -11.90 -6.10
CA ILE A 246 11.52 -11.56 -4.69
C ILE A 246 12.45 -12.59 -4.04
N SER A 247 13.72 -12.24 -3.89
CA SER A 247 14.76 -13.16 -3.39
C SER A 247 14.66 -13.37 -1.87
N SER A 248 14.44 -12.31 -1.11
CA SER A 248 14.25 -12.36 0.35
C SER A 248 13.41 -11.19 0.87
N GLY A 249 12.93 -11.29 2.11
CA GLY A 249 12.17 -10.23 2.77
C GLY A 249 10.66 -10.42 2.67
N THR A 250 9.90 -9.39 3.05
CA THR A 250 8.44 -9.45 3.17
C THR A 250 7.78 -8.42 2.26
N VAL A 251 6.89 -8.87 1.38
CA VAL A 251 6.26 -8.03 0.35
C VAL A 251 4.75 -8.28 0.31
N SER A 252 3.96 -7.21 0.30
CA SER A 252 2.55 -7.26 -0.08
C SER A 252 2.31 -6.66 -1.46
N ILE A 253 1.45 -7.29 -2.26
CA ILE A 253 1.02 -6.82 -3.58
C ILE A 253 -0.49 -6.67 -3.55
N SER A 254 -0.97 -5.43 -3.66
CA SER A 254 -2.38 -5.06 -3.43
C SER A 254 -2.94 -5.72 -2.18
N GLY A 255 -2.20 -5.61 -1.07
CA GLY A 255 -2.55 -6.30 0.18
C GLY A 255 -3.89 -5.85 0.76
N ARG A 256 -4.41 -4.69 0.34
CA ARG A 256 -5.68 -4.13 0.80
C ARG A 256 -6.79 -4.29 -0.22
N ALA A 257 -8.02 -4.30 0.27
CA ALA A 257 -9.22 -4.51 -0.54
C ALA A 257 -9.51 -3.38 -1.55
N ASP A 258 -8.99 -2.17 -1.31
CA ASP A 258 -9.14 -0.99 -2.16
C ASP A 258 -7.95 -0.75 -3.11
N GLU A 259 -6.94 -1.62 -3.08
CA GLU A 259 -5.81 -1.59 -4.00
C GLU A 259 -6.03 -2.58 -5.13
N ALA A 260 -5.36 -2.41 -6.28
CA ALA A 260 -5.42 -3.38 -7.37
C ALA A 260 -4.07 -3.44 -8.10
N SER A 261 -3.71 -4.62 -8.61
CA SER A 261 -2.44 -4.85 -9.32
C SER A 261 -2.60 -5.92 -10.39
N ALA A 262 -1.74 -5.85 -11.42
CA ALA A 262 -1.66 -6.88 -12.45
C ALA A 262 -0.22 -7.32 -12.68
N PHE A 263 0.10 -8.52 -12.17
CA PHE A 263 1.41 -9.15 -12.30
C PHE A 263 1.32 -10.40 -13.18
N THR A 264 1.99 -10.43 -14.32
CA THR A 264 2.04 -11.62 -15.17
C THR A 264 2.79 -12.76 -14.51
N SER A 265 3.93 -12.47 -13.87
CA SER A 265 4.74 -13.48 -13.19
C SER A 265 5.27 -12.99 -11.84
N ILE A 266 5.26 -13.88 -10.85
CA ILE A 266 5.88 -13.68 -9.54
C ILE A 266 6.76 -14.89 -9.24
N SER A 267 8.03 -14.63 -8.90
CA SER A 267 8.98 -15.64 -8.42
C SER A 267 9.39 -15.31 -6.99
N VAL A 268 9.16 -16.24 -6.07
CA VAL A 268 9.41 -16.08 -4.64
C VAL A 268 10.54 -17.00 -4.19
N GLY A 269 11.61 -16.41 -3.66
CA GLY A 269 12.77 -17.10 -3.09
C GLY A 269 12.45 -17.78 -1.76
N SER A 270 13.35 -18.63 -1.29
CA SER A 270 13.16 -19.41 -0.05
C SER A 270 13.05 -18.56 1.20
N ASP A 271 13.73 -17.41 1.23
CA ASP A 271 13.78 -16.50 2.37
C ASP A 271 12.80 -15.33 2.22
N ALA A 272 11.81 -15.48 1.34
CA ALA A 272 10.82 -14.46 1.06
C ALA A 272 9.42 -14.85 1.58
N THR A 273 8.67 -13.84 2.02
CA THR A 273 7.25 -13.93 2.36
C THR A 273 6.47 -12.97 1.47
N VAL A 274 5.49 -13.48 0.73
CA VAL A 274 4.71 -12.68 -0.22
C VAL A 274 3.22 -12.85 0.01
N THR A 275 2.49 -11.74 0.11
CA THR A 275 1.03 -11.73 0.18
C THR A 275 0.45 -10.98 -1.00
N CYS A 276 -0.37 -11.64 -1.80
CA CYS A 276 -1.13 -11.01 -2.88
C CYS A 276 -2.60 -10.90 -2.47
N GLY A 277 -3.15 -9.69 -2.46
CA GLY A 277 -4.55 -9.48 -2.08
C GLY A 277 -5.55 -9.85 -3.18
N VAL A 278 -6.84 -9.78 -2.84
CA VAL A 278 -7.96 -10.34 -3.62
C VAL A 278 -8.15 -9.72 -5.01
N THR A 279 -7.65 -8.51 -5.19
CA THR A 279 -7.72 -7.70 -6.42
C THR A 279 -6.45 -7.79 -7.27
N CYS A 280 -5.46 -8.57 -6.84
CA CYS A 280 -4.26 -8.81 -7.63
C CYS A 280 -4.55 -9.85 -8.73
N THR A 281 -4.09 -9.63 -9.96
CA THR A 281 -4.22 -10.64 -11.03
C THR A 281 -2.89 -11.28 -11.35
N HIS A 282 -2.90 -12.61 -11.56
CA HIS A 282 -1.71 -13.42 -11.78
C HIS A 282 -1.84 -14.39 -12.95
N THR A 283 -0.87 -14.42 -13.85
CA THR A 283 -0.76 -15.52 -14.84
C THR A 283 0.09 -16.67 -14.30
N SER A 284 1.22 -16.37 -13.66
CA SER A 284 2.13 -17.37 -13.10
C SER A 284 2.67 -16.96 -11.74
N VAL A 285 2.66 -17.90 -10.80
CA VAL A 285 3.36 -17.76 -9.51
C VAL A 285 4.25 -18.97 -9.32
N THR A 286 5.55 -18.74 -9.09
CA THR A 286 6.50 -19.78 -8.67
C THR A 286 7.03 -19.45 -7.29
N THR A 287 6.93 -20.38 -6.34
CA THR A 287 7.36 -20.12 -4.96
C THR A 287 8.27 -21.19 -4.39
N ARG A 288 9.28 -20.74 -3.64
CA ARG A 288 10.15 -21.53 -2.77
C ARG A 288 10.04 -21.11 -1.30
N GLY A 289 9.35 -19.99 -1.03
CA GLY A 289 9.21 -19.37 0.29
C GLY A 289 7.79 -19.45 0.82
N THR A 290 7.38 -18.46 1.62
CA THR A 290 6.01 -18.37 2.11
C THR A 290 5.19 -17.48 1.18
N THR A 291 4.05 -17.97 0.72
CA THR A 291 3.20 -17.21 -0.22
C THR A 291 1.74 -17.35 0.13
N THR A 292 1.03 -16.23 0.22
CA THR A 292 -0.43 -16.18 0.38
C THR A 292 -1.04 -15.54 -0.85
N LEU A 293 -1.90 -16.27 -1.56
CA LEU A 293 -2.60 -15.81 -2.75
C LEU A 293 -4.09 -15.70 -2.45
N ALA A 294 -4.58 -14.48 -2.27
CA ALA A 294 -6.01 -14.24 -2.07
C ALA A 294 -6.80 -14.16 -3.39
N ALA A 295 -6.10 -13.95 -4.51
CA ALA A 295 -6.69 -13.88 -5.85
C ALA A 295 -6.37 -15.12 -6.71
N ALA A 296 -7.03 -15.18 -7.87
CA ALA A 296 -6.85 -16.28 -8.81
C ALA A 296 -5.46 -16.30 -9.48
N VAL A 297 -4.98 -17.50 -9.79
CA VAL A 297 -3.72 -17.74 -10.51
C VAL A 297 -3.91 -18.81 -11.60
N THR A 298 -3.43 -18.52 -12.81
CA THR A 298 -3.53 -19.51 -13.90
C THR A 298 -2.52 -20.65 -13.73
N ASN A 299 -1.24 -20.36 -13.46
CA ASN A 299 -0.20 -21.37 -13.34
C ASN A 299 0.57 -21.21 -12.02
N LEU A 300 0.34 -22.13 -11.08
CA LEU A 300 1.04 -22.18 -9.81
C LEU A 300 2.16 -23.24 -9.83
N VAL A 301 3.36 -22.87 -9.42
CA VAL A 301 4.48 -23.81 -9.23
C VAL A 301 5.00 -23.69 -7.80
N VAL A 302 4.95 -24.78 -7.04
CA VAL A 302 5.48 -24.86 -5.68
C VAL A 302 6.75 -25.70 -5.71
N GLN A 303 7.89 -25.07 -5.42
CA GLN A 303 9.22 -25.67 -5.44
C GLN A 303 9.87 -25.75 -4.04
N GLY A 304 9.15 -25.31 -3.02
CA GLY A 304 9.62 -25.22 -1.64
C GLY A 304 8.68 -24.36 -0.81
N GLY A 305 8.92 -24.28 0.50
CA GLY A 305 8.14 -23.43 1.41
C GLY A 305 6.66 -23.82 1.48
N GLN A 306 5.80 -22.83 1.73
CA GLN A 306 4.35 -23.00 1.84
C GLN A 306 3.62 -21.96 0.98
N CYS A 307 2.72 -22.44 0.12
CA CYS A 307 1.77 -21.63 -0.61
C CYS A 307 0.37 -21.84 -0.06
N ILE A 308 -0.30 -20.80 0.44
CA ILE A 308 -1.72 -20.82 0.80
C ILE A 308 -2.48 -20.05 -0.29
N CYS A 309 -3.46 -20.69 -0.92
CA CYS A 309 -4.28 -20.04 -1.94
C CYS A 309 -5.76 -20.07 -1.58
N TYR A 310 -6.39 -18.90 -1.61
CA TYR A 310 -7.83 -18.69 -1.42
C TYR A 310 -8.56 -18.41 -2.74
N GLY A 311 -7.82 -18.03 -3.79
CA GLY A 311 -8.38 -17.82 -5.12
C GLY A 311 -8.39 -19.09 -5.97
N GLN A 312 -9.05 -19.01 -7.12
CA GLN A 312 -9.05 -20.09 -8.11
C GLN A 312 -7.63 -20.38 -8.61
N VAL A 313 -7.29 -21.67 -8.73
CA VAL A 313 -6.08 -22.13 -9.42
C VAL A 313 -6.48 -22.89 -10.68
N THR A 314 -5.98 -22.49 -11.86
CA THR A 314 -6.26 -23.25 -13.09
C THR A 314 -5.35 -24.46 -13.20
N ASN A 315 -4.04 -24.28 -13.09
CA ASN A 315 -3.03 -25.34 -13.15
C ASN A 315 -2.07 -25.22 -11.97
N ALA A 316 -1.66 -26.35 -11.41
CA ALA A 316 -0.66 -26.38 -10.35
C ALA A 316 0.36 -27.52 -10.52
N ASN A 317 1.63 -27.22 -10.23
CA ASN A 317 2.71 -28.19 -10.18
C ASN A 317 3.46 -28.07 -8.85
N ILE A 318 3.38 -29.10 -8.01
CA ILE A 318 3.98 -29.16 -6.68
C ILE A 318 5.21 -30.07 -6.76
N THR A 319 6.39 -29.49 -6.92
CA THR A 319 7.65 -30.26 -7.00
C THR A 319 8.34 -30.43 -5.66
N ALA A 320 8.00 -29.61 -4.66
CA ALA A 320 8.41 -29.71 -3.26
C ALA A 320 7.55 -28.76 -2.40
N GLY A 321 7.75 -28.73 -1.09
CA GLY A 321 7.03 -27.83 -0.18
C GLY A 321 5.57 -28.23 0.03
N SER A 322 4.73 -27.26 0.41
CA SER A 322 3.31 -27.48 0.70
C SER A 322 2.42 -26.48 -0.05
N PHE A 323 1.38 -26.98 -0.70
CA PHE A 323 0.30 -26.21 -1.29
C PHE A 323 -0.98 -26.41 -0.48
N VAL A 324 -1.41 -25.39 0.26
CA VAL A 324 -2.66 -25.37 1.02
C VAL A 324 -3.75 -24.70 0.18
N TYR A 325 -4.71 -25.47 -0.31
CA TYR A 325 -5.77 -24.98 -1.17
C TYR A 325 -7.07 -24.76 -0.40
N ARG A 326 -7.57 -23.52 -0.40
CA ARG A 326 -8.75 -23.07 0.36
C ARG A 326 -9.80 -22.42 -0.54
N ALA A 327 -10.03 -22.98 -1.72
CA ALA A 327 -11.10 -22.57 -2.63
C ALA A 327 -11.95 -23.78 -3.06
N SER A 328 -13.12 -23.50 -3.65
CA SER A 328 -14.08 -24.52 -4.12
C SER A 328 -14.05 -24.76 -5.63
N ASP A 329 -13.15 -24.10 -6.34
CA ASP A 329 -13.11 -24.09 -7.80
C ASP A 329 -12.40 -25.32 -8.39
N THR A 330 -12.62 -25.54 -9.68
CA THR A 330 -11.97 -26.60 -10.45
C THR A 330 -10.51 -26.23 -10.75
N ILE A 331 -9.60 -27.15 -10.41
CA ILE A 331 -8.24 -27.18 -10.96
C ILE A 331 -8.27 -28.07 -12.21
N ALA A 332 -7.83 -27.55 -13.35
CA ALA A 332 -7.79 -28.31 -14.60
C ALA A 332 -6.70 -29.40 -14.51
N ASP A 333 -5.45 -28.99 -14.30
CA ASP A 333 -4.30 -29.88 -14.22
C ASP A 333 -3.55 -29.69 -12.90
N LEU A 334 -3.45 -30.76 -12.10
CA LEU A 334 -2.68 -30.79 -10.86
C LEU A 334 -1.64 -31.91 -10.88
N ASP A 335 -0.37 -31.55 -10.92
CA ASP A 335 0.77 -32.46 -10.78
C ASP A 335 1.37 -32.33 -9.38
N VAL A 336 1.36 -33.42 -8.62
CA VAL A 336 1.95 -33.50 -7.28
C VAL A 336 3.18 -34.40 -7.32
N GLY A 337 4.35 -33.77 -7.31
CA GLY A 337 5.69 -34.33 -7.09
C GLY A 337 5.96 -34.68 -5.62
N PRO A 338 7.24 -34.68 -5.17
CA PRO A 338 7.61 -34.93 -3.78
C PRO A 338 7.31 -33.73 -2.84
N GLY A 339 6.06 -33.27 -2.87
CA GLY A 339 5.52 -32.22 -2.00
C GLY A 339 4.18 -32.61 -1.39
N VAL A 340 3.54 -31.65 -0.73
CA VAL A 340 2.28 -31.85 0.00
C VAL A 340 1.18 -31.01 -0.65
N LEU A 341 0.11 -31.66 -1.10
CA LEU A 341 -1.17 -31.03 -1.34
C LEU A 341 -2.01 -31.10 -0.06
N ASP A 342 -2.37 -29.96 0.51
CA ASP A 342 -3.21 -29.85 1.69
C ASP A 342 -4.58 -29.25 1.35
N CYS A 343 -5.59 -30.10 1.42
CA CYS A 343 -7.01 -29.82 1.23
C CYS A 343 -7.80 -30.01 2.52
N SER A 344 -7.20 -29.72 3.69
CA SER A 344 -7.89 -29.79 5.00
C SER A 344 -9.03 -28.78 5.18
N ASP A 345 -9.29 -27.93 4.19
CA ASP A 345 -10.46 -27.06 4.16
C ASP A 345 -11.74 -27.86 3.83
N ILE A 346 -12.90 -27.52 4.40
CA ILE A 346 -14.14 -28.30 4.23
C ILE A 346 -14.85 -28.12 2.88
N ARG A 347 -14.43 -27.15 2.06
CA ARG A 347 -15.13 -26.84 0.79
C ARG A 347 -14.93 -27.94 -0.24
N ALA A 348 -15.97 -28.37 -0.94
CA ALA A 348 -15.81 -29.30 -2.06
C ALA A 348 -15.01 -28.65 -3.20
N ARG A 349 -14.20 -29.45 -3.92
CA ARG A 349 -13.39 -29.00 -5.05
C ARG A 349 -13.27 -30.08 -6.11
N THR A 350 -13.08 -29.66 -7.35
CA THR A 350 -12.91 -30.57 -8.50
C THR A 350 -11.49 -30.49 -9.03
N ILE A 351 -10.89 -31.63 -9.38
CA ILE A 351 -9.60 -31.69 -10.06
C ILE A 351 -9.80 -32.49 -11.36
N SER A 352 -9.68 -31.84 -12.51
CA SER A 352 -9.98 -32.51 -13.77
C SER A 352 -8.96 -33.60 -14.10
N ALA A 353 -7.68 -33.28 -14.00
CA ALA A 353 -6.57 -34.22 -14.11
C ALA A 353 -5.65 -34.13 -12.89
N LEU A 354 -5.59 -35.20 -12.10
CA LEU A 354 -4.71 -35.34 -10.94
C LEU A 354 -3.59 -36.33 -11.24
N GLU A 355 -2.34 -35.87 -11.29
CA GLU A 355 -1.15 -36.72 -11.38
C GLU A 355 -0.43 -36.73 -10.02
N LEU A 356 -0.31 -37.91 -9.41
CA LEU A 356 0.44 -38.11 -8.17
C LEU A 356 1.73 -38.86 -8.48
N ARG A 357 2.88 -38.19 -8.39
CA ARG A 357 4.21 -38.77 -8.65
C ARG A 357 4.82 -39.38 -7.38
N PRO A 358 5.90 -40.17 -7.49
CA PRO A 358 6.57 -40.75 -6.32
C PRO A 358 6.96 -39.69 -5.29
N GLY A 359 6.62 -39.95 -4.01
CA GLY A 359 6.87 -39.02 -2.91
C GLY A 359 5.76 -38.01 -2.63
N ALA A 360 4.72 -37.94 -3.47
CA ALA A 360 3.55 -37.10 -3.22
C ALA A 360 2.84 -37.44 -1.91
N GLN A 361 2.33 -36.40 -1.26
CA GLN A 361 1.43 -36.47 -0.11
C GLN A 361 0.18 -35.64 -0.37
N VAL A 362 -0.98 -36.22 -0.06
CA VAL A 362 -2.27 -35.53 -0.14
C VAL A 362 -2.93 -35.60 1.22
N ILE A 363 -3.38 -34.45 1.74
CA ILE A 363 -4.10 -34.33 3.01
C ILE A 363 -5.53 -33.86 2.69
N ASP A 364 -6.51 -34.74 2.86
CA ASP A 364 -7.94 -34.43 2.64
C ASP A 364 -8.82 -35.15 3.69
N PRO A 365 -8.76 -34.74 4.97
CA PRO A 365 -9.48 -35.39 6.07
C PRO A 365 -11.01 -35.36 5.90
N TYR A 366 -11.52 -34.42 5.11
CA TYR A 366 -12.95 -34.22 4.89
C TYR A 366 -13.46 -34.81 3.57
N LYS A 367 -12.59 -35.46 2.78
CA LYS A 367 -12.93 -36.08 1.49
C LYS A 367 -13.59 -35.10 0.53
N THR A 368 -12.98 -33.93 0.38
CA THR A 368 -13.50 -32.81 -0.40
C THR A 368 -13.08 -32.83 -1.86
N ILE A 369 -12.08 -33.62 -2.21
CA ILE A 369 -11.54 -33.71 -3.57
C ILE A 369 -12.41 -34.64 -4.43
N THR A 370 -12.94 -34.12 -5.53
CA THR A 370 -13.50 -34.91 -6.64
C THR A 370 -12.55 -34.85 -7.82
N ALA A 371 -11.90 -35.97 -8.18
CA ALA A 371 -11.01 -36.02 -9.34
C ALA A 371 -11.68 -36.76 -10.53
N THR A 372 -11.67 -36.18 -11.73
CA THR A 372 -12.30 -36.81 -12.91
C THR A 372 -11.36 -37.72 -13.68
N ALA A 373 -10.06 -37.51 -13.58
CA ALA A 373 -9.01 -38.40 -14.06
C ALA A 373 -7.87 -38.43 -13.04
N ILE A 374 -7.39 -39.62 -12.68
CA ILE A 374 -6.31 -39.80 -11.70
C ILE A 374 -5.24 -40.71 -12.29
N THR A 375 -3.98 -40.26 -12.24
CA THR A 375 -2.80 -41.08 -12.51
C THR A 375 -1.94 -41.17 -11.23
N ILE A 376 -1.61 -42.39 -10.81
CA ILE A 376 -0.87 -42.64 -9.56
C ILE A 376 0.46 -43.33 -9.91
N GLY A 377 1.57 -42.68 -9.60
CA GLY A 377 2.92 -43.24 -9.68
C GLY A 377 3.22 -44.22 -8.55
N THR A 378 4.30 -44.99 -8.69
CA THR A 378 4.74 -45.89 -7.62
C THR A 378 5.20 -45.11 -6.38
N ASN A 379 4.99 -45.66 -5.17
CA ASN A 379 5.43 -45.06 -3.89
C ASN A 379 4.77 -43.71 -3.48
N VAL A 380 3.48 -43.51 -3.79
CA VAL A 380 2.67 -42.41 -3.21
C VAL A 380 2.28 -42.75 -1.76
N LYS A 381 2.39 -41.80 -0.83
CA LYS A 381 2.05 -42.00 0.60
C LYS A 381 0.78 -41.21 0.98
N GLY A 382 -0.08 -41.81 1.80
CA GLY A 382 -1.21 -41.12 2.42
C GLY A 382 -2.47 -40.96 1.56
N LEU A 383 -2.53 -41.63 0.40
CA LEU A 383 -3.72 -41.57 -0.45
C LEU A 383 -4.89 -42.34 0.19
N THR A 384 -5.87 -41.61 0.72
CA THR A 384 -7.17 -42.18 1.10
C THR A 384 -8.17 -41.82 0.00
N VAL A 385 -8.27 -42.64 -1.04
CA VAL A 385 -9.26 -42.50 -2.12
C VAL A 385 -10.43 -43.43 -1.82
N GLN A 386 -11.66 -42.93 -1.93
CA GLN A 386 -12.86 -43.74 -2.11
C GLN A 386 -13.47 -43.46 -3.47
#